data_AF-A0A7C6KTG5-F1
#
_entry.id   AF-A0A7C6KTG5-F1
#
_cell.length_a   1.000
_cell.length_b   1.000
_cell.length_c   1.000
_cell.angle_alpha   90.00
_cell.angle_beta   90.00
_cell.angle_gamma   90.00
#
_symmetry.space_group_name_H-M   'P 1'
#
loop_
_entity.id
_entity.type
_entity.pdbx_description
1 polymer ?
#
loop_
_entity_poly.entity_id
_entity_poly.type
_entity_poly.pdbx_seq_one_letter_code
_entity_poly.pdbx_strand_id
1 'polypeptide(L)'
;MSMKEAMQTRHTVRKYLDKPLPEEIIQKLNARIAENNARYDLAIKLMVNDTRPFNAVLRLILAKGVKNYLILSGKNTPDLDEKLGYCGADLMLYAQTLGLNTWWIGVTFSKKATSQVADGEKVIGVIAIGYGATQGVPHKSKKPEEVASYKGEAPDWFKKGVEAALLAPTAINKQAFYITGDGNKVKITCNNGIFTGADLGIVKYHFELGAGAENFEWLKD
;
A
#
# COMPACT_ATOMS: atom_id res chain seq x y z
N MET A 1 -5.69 6.88 16.22
CA MET A 1 -4.34 7.15 15.69
C MET A 1 -4.47 7.91 14.39
N SER A 2 -3.52 8.80 14.10
CA SER A 2 -3.38 9.51 12.83
C SER A 2 -2.78 8.61 11.74
N MET A 3 -2.82 9.06 10.49
CA MET A 3 -2.17 8.36 9.36
C MET A 3 -0.65 8.26 9.54
N LYS A 4 0.00 9.27 10.13
CA LYS A 4 1.45 9.25 10.40
C LYS A 4 1.81 8.22 11.47
N GLU A 5 1.00 8.10 12.52
CA GLU A 5 1.17 7.06 13.55
C GLU A 5 0.89 5.65 13.00
N ALA A 6 -0.13 5.52 12.14
CA ALA A 6 -0.42 4.28 11.43
C ALA A 6 0.77 3.85 10.55
N MET A 7 1.44 4.79 9.87
CA MET A 7 2.61 4.49 9.04
C MET A 7 3.77 3.88 9.83
N GLN A 8 4.02 4.35 11.05
CA GLN A 8 5.07 3.82 11.93
C GLN A 8 4.75 2.42 12.45
N THR A 9 3.47 2.13 12.67
CA THR A 9 3.03 0.90 13.35
C THR A 9 2.45 -0.15 12.42
N ARG A 10 2.16 0.19 11.17
CA ARG A 10 1.66 -0.74 10.17
C ARG A 10 2.79 -1.67 9.75
N HIS A 11 2.63 -2.95 10.06
CA HIS A 11 3.51 -4.02 9.61
C HIS A 11 2.71 -5.09 8.88
N THR A 12 3.43 -5.87 8.06
CA THR A 12 2.81 -6.96 7.31
C THR A 12 2.33 -8.06 8.25
N VAL A 13 1.03 -8.37 8.19
CA VAL A 13 0.44 -9.48 8.95
C VAL A 13 -0.14 -10.54 8.03
N ARG A 14 0.22 -11.80 8.29
CA ARG A 14 -0.16 -12.95 7.45
C ARG A 14 -1.08 -13.95 8.15
N LYS A 15 -1.34 -13.73 9.44
CA LYS A 15 -2.20 -14.56 10.28
C LYS A 15 -3.24 -13.67 10.95
N TYR A 16 -4.50 -14.04 10.78
CA TYR A 16 -5.63 -13.25 11.24
C TYR A 16 -6.49 -14.07 12.21
N LEU A 17 -7.10 -13.38 13.16
CA LEU A 17 -8.08 -13.94 14.07
C LEU A 17 -9.37 -14.25 13.31
N ASP A 18 -10.11 -15.26 13.78
CA ASP A 18 -11.47 -15.49 13.29
C ASP A 18 -12.45 -14.51 13.94
N LYS A 19 -12.30 -13.24 13.58
CA LYS A 19 -13.12 -12.13 14.06
C LYS A 19 -13.69 -11.37 12.86
N PRO A 20 -15.02 -11.29 12.70
CA PRO A 20 -15.64 -10.58 11.60
C PRO A 20 -15.36 -9.08 11.68
N LEU A 21 -15.36 -8.41 10.53
CA LEU A 21 -15.33 -6.96 10.48
C LEU A 21 -16.71 -6.42 10.91
N PRO A 22 -16.79 -5.51 11.90
CA PRO A 22 -18.04 -4.82 12.23
C PRO A 22 -18.56 -4.03 11.03
N GLU A 23 -19.89 -3.93 10.91
CA GLU A 23 -20.55 -3.20 9.82
C GLU A 23 -20.07 -1.74 9.71
N GLU A 24 -19.89 -1.06 10.84
CA GLU A 24 -19.36 0.31 10.88
C GLU A 24 -17.96 0.42 10.23
N ILE A 25 -17.10 -0.57 10.45
CA ILE A 25 -15.75 -0.61 9.85
C ILE A 25 -15.84 -0.88 8.34
N ILE A 26 -16.74 -1.77 7.92
CA ILE A 26 -17.00 -2.05 6.50
C ILE A 26 -17.45 -0.76 5.79
N GLN A 27 -18.39 -0.02 6.39
CA GLN A 27 -18.88 1.25 5.85
C GLN A 27 -17.76 2.29 5.73
N LYS A 28 -16.93 2.46 6.76
CA LYS A 28 -15.77 3.36 6.73
C LYS A 28 -14.77 2.99 5.64
N LEU A 29 -14.45 1.71 5.49
CA LEU A 29 -13.56 1.23 4.44
C LEU A 29 -14.16 1.49 3.05
N ASN A 30 -15.43 1.17 2.84
CA ASN A 30 -16.11 1.40 1.55
C ASN A 30 -16.20 2.89 1.19
N ALA A 31 -16.44 3.77 2.16
CA ALA A 31 -16.43 5.21 1.93
C ALA A 31 -15.05 5.69 1.46
N ARG A 32 -13.98 5.29 2.13
CA ARG A 32 -12.60 5.62 1.73
C ARG A 32 -12.21 5.04 0.37
N ILE A 33 -12.68 3.82 0.07
CA ILE A 33 -12.51 3.19 -1.24
C ILE A 33 -13.23 3.99 -2.32
N ALA A 34 -14.47 4.42 -2.09
CA ALA A 34 -15.24 5.21 -3.03
C ALA A 34 -14.57 6.56 -3.32
N GLU A 35 -14.01 7.23 -2.30
CA GLU A 35 -13.22 8.46 -2.48
C GLU A 35 -12.00 8.24 -3.38
N ASN A 36 -11.21 7.18 -3.12
CA ASN A 36 -10.05 6.84 -3.94
C ASN A 36 -10.45 6.46 -5.37
N ASN A 37 -11.50 5.66 -5.54
CA ASN A 37 -12.01 5.27 -6.85
C ASN A 37 -12.46 6.49 -7.67
N ALA A 38 -13.23 7.39 -7.07
CA ALA A 38 -13.71 8.61 -7.74
C ALA A 38 -12.56 9.55 -8.11
N ARG A 39 -11.58 9.72 -7.22
CA ARG A 39 -10.46 10.65 -7.44
C ARG A 39 -9.46 10.16 -8.49
N TYR A 40 -9.24 8.86 -8.59
CA TYR A 40 -8.17 8.28 -9.43
C TYR A 40 -8.68 7.43 -10.61
N ASP A 41 -10.00 7.38 -10.85
CA ASP A 41 -10.65 6.53 -11.86
C ASP A 41 -10.29 5.05 -11.69
N LEU A 42 -10.48 4.53 -10.47
CA LEU A 42 -10.15 3.15 -10.09
C LEU A 42 -11.42 2.33 -9.79
N ALA A 43 -11.23 1.01 -9.69
CA ALA A 43 -12.27 0.05 -9.34
C ALA A 43 -11.79 -0.86 -8.20
N ILE A 44 -11.30 -0.26 -7.11
CA ILE A 44 -10.94 -0.97 -5.88
C ILE A 44 -12.22 -1.47 -5.21
N LYS A 45 -12.21 -2.70 -4.70
CA LYS A 45 -13.39 -3.34 -4.10
C LYS A 45 -13.04 -4.10 -2.83
N LEU A 46 -13.81 -3.93 -1.76
CA LEU A 46 -13.72 -4.74 -0.55
C LEU A 46 -14.55 -6.01 -0.69
N MET A 47 -13.92 -7.15 -0.40
CA MET A 47 -14.57 -8.45 -0.28
C MET A 47 -14.55 -8.88 1.19
N VAL A 48 -15.70 -9.24 1.73
CA VAL A 48 -15.89 -9.61 3.15
C VAL A 48 -16.36 -11.05 3.25
N ASN A 49 -15.81 -11.81 4.19
CA ASN A 49 -16.07 -13.24 4.38
C ASN A 49 -15.87 -14.08 3.10
N ASP A 50 -14.95 -13.66 2.23
CA ASP A 50 -14.59 -14.33 0.99
C ASP A 50 -13.13 -14.77 1.05
N THR A 51 -12.87 -16.01 0.60
CA THR A 51 -11.51 -16.57 0.57
C THR A 51 -11.08 -17.03 -0.82
N ARG A 52 -11.81 -16.67 -1.88
CA ARG A 52 -11.59 -17.17 -3.24
C ARG A 52 -10.20 -16.91 -3.81
N PRO A 53 -9.48 -15.81 -3.47
CA PRO A 53 -8.10 -15.62 -3.89
C PRO A 53 -7.13 -16.62 -3.25
N PHE A 54 -7.50 -17.22 -2.12
CA PHE A 54 -6.64 -18.03 -1.27
C PHE A 54 -7.08 -19.50 -1.28
N ASN A 55 -6.37 -20.35 -2.03
CA ASN A 55 -6.64 -21.78 -2.03
C ASN A 55 -6.38 -22.42 -0.66
N ALA A 56 -6.85 -23.66 -0.45
CA ALA A 56 -6.74 -24.35 0.84
C ALA A 56 -5.30 -24.44 1.37
N VAL A 57 -4.34 -24.76 0.50
CA VAL A 57 -2.92 -24.86 0.86
C VAL A 57 -2.39 -23.51 1.34
N LEU A 58 -2.64 -22.44 0.57
CA LEU A 58 -2.18 -21.09 0.90
C LEU A 58 -2.75 -20.59 2.23
N ARG A 59 -4.04 -20.88 2.51
CA ARG A 59 -4.69 -20.57 3.79
C ARG A 59 -4.09 -21.32 4.96
N LEU A 60 -3.58 -22.53 4.77
CA LEU A 60 -2.94 -23.30 5.83
C LEU A 60 -1.53 -22.78 6.14
N ILE A 61 -0.75 -22.42 5.11
CA ILE A 61 0.69 -22.13 5.27
C ILE A 61 1.04 -20.64 5.42
N LEU A 62 0.31 -19.74 4.75
CA LEU A 62 0.73 -18.34 4.60
C LEU A 62 -0.38 -17.31 4.80
N ALA A 63 -1.65 -17.66 4.60
CA ALA A 63 -2.80 -16.76 4.67
C ALA A 63 -3.81 -17.23 5.73
N LYS A 64 -3.32 -17.69 6.89
CA LYS A 64 -4.17 -18.28 7.93
C LYS A 64 -5.18 -17.27 8.45
N GLY A 65 -6.46 -17.61 8.36
CA GLY A 65 -7.55 -16.76 8.84
C GLY A 65 -7.90 -15.59 7.93
N VAL A 66 -7.28 -15.44 6.75
CA VAL A 66 -7.67 -14.38 5.80
C VAL A 66 -9.08 -14.67 5.27
N LYS A 67 -10.01 -13.77 5.55
CA LYS A 67 -11.40 -13.81 5.10
C LYS A 67 -11.88 -12.52 4.43
N ASN A 68 -11.06 -11.48 4.45
CA ASN A 68 -11.41 -10.20 3.86
C ASN A 68 -10.21 -9.65 3.09
N TYR A 69 -10.46 -9.02 1.95
CA TYR A 69 -9.42 -8.45 1.11
C TYR A 69 -9.94 -7.31 0.23
N LEU A 70 -9.04 -6.41 -0.13
CA LEU A 70 -9.27 -5.42 -1.18
C LEU A 70 -8.77 -5.99 -2.50
N ILE A 71 -9.58 -5.89 -3.55
CA ILE A 71 -9.16 -6.13 -4.93
C ILE A 71 -8.61 -4.82 -5.48
N LEU A 72 -7.38 -4.85 -6.00
CA LEU A 72 -6.75 -3.69 -6.62
C LEU A 72 -6.92 -3.78 -8.13
N SER A 73 -7.89 -3.05 -8.66
CA SER A 73 -8.22 -3.07 -10.09
C SER A 73 -8.65 -1.72 -10.68
N GLY A 74 -8.57 -1.62 -12.00
CA GLY A 74 -9.04 -0.47 -12.78
C GLY A 74 -8.89 -0.72 -14.28
N LYS A 75 -9.08 0.33 -15.09
CA LYS A 75 -8.85 0.30 -16.55
C LYS A 75 -7.39 0.03 -16.85
N ASN A 76 -7.10 -0.68 -17.95
CA ASN A 76 -5.72 -0.99 -18.31
C ASN A 76 -4.97 0.21 -18.90
N THR A 77 -4.57 1.15 -18.05
CA THR A 77 -3.77 2.33 -18.43
C THR A 77 -2.30 2.20 -17.98
N PRO A 78 -1.35 2.92 -18.61
CA PRO A 78 0.07 2.84 -18.25
C PRO A 78 0.38 3.22 -16.79
N ASP A 79 -0.44 4.10 -16.20
CA ASP A 79 -0.29 4.63 -14.85
C ASP A 79 -1.13 3.89 -13.78
N LEU A 80 -1.87 2.85 -14.17
CA LEU A 80 -2.77 2.13 -13.27
C LEU A 80 -2.04 1.60 -12.04
N ASP A 81 -0.88 0.96 -12.26
CA ASP A 81 -0.15 0.29 -11.19
C ASP A 81 0.33 1.30 -10.14
N GLU A 82 0.76 2.50 -10.56
CA GLU A 82 1.14 3.59 -9.65
C GLU A 82 -0.07 4.11 -8.87
N LYS A 83 -1.20 4.39 -9.54
CA LYS A 83 -2.42 4.85 -8.88
C LYS A 83 -2.93 3.85 -7.83
N LEU A 84 -2.92 2.55 -8.17
CA LEU A 84 -3.30 1.48 -7.24
C LEU A 84 -2.29 1.30 -6.11
N GLY A 85 -1.00 1.48 -6.37
CA GLY A 85 0.05 1.56 -5.35
C GLY A 85 -0.24 2.67 -4.33
N TYR A 86 -0.49 3.87 -4.82
CA TYR A 86 -0.79 5.05 -4.02
C TYR A 86 -2.07 4.88 -3.19
N CYS A 87 -3.19 4.51 -3.83
CA CYS A 87 -4.46 4.31 -3.14
C CYS A 87 -4.45 3.08 -2.21
N GLY A 88 -3.71 2.03 -2.55
CA GLY A 88 -3.56 0.88 -1.68
C GLY A 88 -2.73 1.20 -0.43
N ALA A 89 -1.73 2.08 -0.52
CA ALA A 89 -1.00 2.59 0.64
C ALA A 89 -1.91 3.40 1.57
N ASP A 90 -2.73 4.29 1.01
CA ASP A 90 -3.78 5.00 1.73
C ASP A 90 -4.69 4.05 2.50
N LEU A 91 -5.25 3.04 1.81
CA LEU A 91 -6.17 2.09 2.40
C LEU A 91 -5.52 1.20 3.46
N MET A 92 -4.25 0.80 3.27
CA MET A 92 -3.52 0.04 4.29
C MET A 92 -3.32 0.84 5.58
N LEU A 93 -2.96 2.12 5.45
CA LEU A 93 -2.75 3.00 6.60
C LEU A 93 -4.08 3.36 7.26
N TYR A 94 -5.12 3.63 6.47
CA TYR A 94 -6.46 3.88 6.99
C TYR A 94 -7.00 2.66 7.75
N ALA A 95 -6.84 1.45 7.21
CA ALA A 95 -7.19 0.21 7.90
C ALA A 95 -6.47 0.08 9.26
N GLN A 96 -5.18 0.43 9.31
CA GLN A 96 -4.41 0.47 10.56
C GLN A 96 -5.02 1.47 11.56
N THR A 97 -5.50 2.64 11.10
CA THR A 97 -6.20 3.59 11.99
C THR A 97 -7.48 3.03 12.61
N LEU A 98 -8.12 2.06 11.95
CA LEU A 98 -9.31 1.34 12.43
C LEU A 98 -8.97 0.12 13.29
N GLY A 99 -7.68 -0.10 13.61
CA GLY A 99 -7.21 -1.22 14.40
C GLY A 99 -7.13 -2.55 13.63
N LEU A 100 -7.09 -2.50 12.31
CA LEU A 100 -6.91 -3.67 11.44
C LEU A 100 -5.47 -3.78 10.97
N ASN A 101 -5.05 -5.00 10.63
CA ASN A 101 -3.76 -5.26 10.02
C ASN A 101 -3.92 -5.62 8.55
N THR A 102 -2.85 -5.44 7.77
CA THR A 102 -2.89 -5.61 6.32
C THR A 102 -1.69 -6.37 5.77
N TRP A 103 -1.87 -6.95 4.58
CA TRP A 103 -0.79 -7.53 3.79
C TRP A 103 -1.06 -7.39 2.29
N TRP A 104 -0.16 -6.68 1.60
CA TRP A 104 -0.17 -6.56 0.14
C TRP A 104 0.34 -7.84 -0.55
N ILE A 105 -0.40 -8.31 -1.55
CA ILE A 105 -0.14 -9.57 -2.26
C ILE A 105 -0.23 -9.34 -3.77
N GLY A 106 0.93 -9.22 -4.44
CA GLY A 106 1.01 -9.00 -5.89
C GLY A 106 1.09 -10.27 -6.75
N VAL A 107 1.46 -11.42 -6.16
CA VAL A 107 1.71 -12.67 -6.92
C VAL A 107 0.95 -13.86 -6.35
N THR A 108 1.06 -14.09 -5.05
CA THR A 108 0.61 -15.34 -4.40
C THR A 108 -0.89 -15.32 -4.10
N PHE A 109 -1.72 -15.18 -5.13
CA PHE A 109 -3.18 -15.25 -5.06
C PHE A 109 -3.77 -15.78 -6.37
N SER A 110 -5.01 -16.26 -6.34
CA SER A 110 -5.71 -16.71 -7.54
C SER A 110 -6.21 -15.52 -8.36
N LYS A 111 -5.40 -15.09 -9.35
CA LYS A 111 -5.79 -14.05 -10.32
C LYS A 111 -7.11 -14.39 -11.00
N LYS A 112 -7.26 -15.64 -11.49
CA LYS A 112 -8.49 -16.10 -12.16
C LYS A 112 -9.73 -15.94 -11.28
N ALA A 113 -9.69 -16.41 -10.03
CA ALA A 113 -10.86 -16.32 -9.14
C ALA A 113 -11.17 -14.87 -8.73
N THR A 114 -10.13 -14.04 -8.60
CA THR A 114 -10.27 -12.62 -8.23
C THR A 114 -10.86 -11.81 -9.39
N SER A 115 -10.38 -12.01 -10.61
CA SER A 115 -10.89 -11.33 -11.81
C SER A 115 -12.35 -11.63 -12.12
N GLN A 116 -12.93 -12.73 -11.63
CA GLN A 116 -14.36 -13.04 -11.81
C GLN A 116 -15.29 -12.13 -11.00
N VAL A 117 -14.77 -11.47 -9.97
CA VAL A 117 -15.55 -10.64 -9.03
C VAL A 117 -15.02 -9.21 -8.92
N ALA A 118 -13.94 -8.91 -9.64
CA ALA A 118 -13.37 -7.59 -9.79
C ALA A 118 -14.26 -6.73 -10.70
N ASP A 119 -14.35 -5.44 -10.40
CA ASP A 119 -15.13 -4.50 -11.21
C ASP A 119 -14.26 -3.80 -12.27
N GLY A 120 -12.92 -3.90 -12.17
CA GLY A 120 -11.96 -3.35 -13.12
C GLY A 120 -11.38 -4.39 -14.09
N GLU A 121 -10.93 -3.92 -15.26
CA GLU A 121 -10.37 -4.74 -16.34
C GLU A 121 -9.07 -5.47 -15.94
N LYS A 122 -8.17 -4.75 -15.28
CA LYS A 122 -6.85 -5.26 -14.85
C LYS A 122 -6.79 -5.31 -13.33
N VAL A 123 -6.43 -6.48 -12.80
CA VAL A 123 -6.14 -6.71 -11.37
C VAL A 123 -4.64 -6.82 -11.18
N ILE A 124 -4.06 -5.98 -10.32
CA ILE A 124 -2.59 -6.00 -10.05
C ILE A 124 -2.24 -6.76 -8.77
N GLY A 125 -3.20 -6.93 -7.86
CA GLY A 125 -2.97 -7.54 -6.57
C GLY A 125 -4.20 -7.52 -5.67
N VAL A 126 -4.04 -8.06 -4.47
CA VAL A 126 -5.01 -7.94 -3.39
C VAL A 126 -4.33 -7.48 -2.11
N ILE A 127 -5.08 -6.84 -1.22
CA ILE A 127 -4.63 -6.49 0.14
C ILE A 127 -5.48 -7.27 1.12
N ALA A 128 -4.90 -8.27 1.79
CA ALA A 128 -5.58 -8.95 2.90
C ALA A 128 -5.79 -7.96 4.05
N ILE A 129 -6.95 -8.02 4.69
CA ILE A 129 -7.34 -7.11 5.78
C ILE A 129 -8.12 -7.85 6.87
N GLY A 130 -7.83 -7.52 8.14
CA GLY A 130 -8.55 -8.07 9.29
C GLY A 130 -7.81 -7.87 10.60
N TYR A 131 -8.35 -8.43 11.68
CA TYR A 131 -7.67 -8.42 12.98
C TYR A 131 -6.50 -9.40 12.97
N GLY A 132 -5.28 -8.89 13.04
CA GLY A 132 -4.09 -9.71 13.11
C GLY A 132 -4.02 -10.54 14.38
N ALA A 133 -3.47 -11.76 14.29
CA ALA A 133 -3.09 -12.53 15.46
C ALA A 133 -1.86 -11.92 16.19
N THR A 134 -1.12 -11.06 15.47
CA THR A 134 -0.06 -10.18 15.99
C THR A 134 -0.18 -8.83 15.28
N GLN A 135 0.55 -7.82 15.74
CA GLN A 135 0.66 -6.52 15.05
C GLN A 135 1.71 -6.52 13.93
N GLY A 136 2.30 -7.69 13.62
CA GLY A 136 3.47 -7.78 12.76
C GLY A 136 4.73 -7.26 13.44
N VAL A 137 5.82 -7.16 12.68
CA VAL A 137 7.10 -6.62 13.15
C VAL A 137 7.69 -5.68 12.10
N PRO A 138 8.49 -4.68 12.50
CA PRO A 138 9.19 -3.82 11.57
C PRO A 138 10.02 -4.63 10.57
N HIS A 139 9.96 -4.25 9.29
CA HIS A 139 10.88 -4.78 8.29
C HIS A 139 12.24 -4.11 8.43
N LYS A 140 13.29 -4.78 7.96
CA LYS A 140 14.61 -4.17 7.87
C LYS A 140 14.58 -3.10 6.80
N SER A 141 15.00 -1.89 7.14
CA SER A 141 15.14 -0.77 6.21
C SER A 141 16.60 -0.49 5.87
N LYS A 142 16.81 0.04 4.67
CA LYS A 142 18.07 0.70 4.29
C LYS A 142 18.24 1.99 5.06
N LYS A 143 19.44 2.56 5.05
CA LYS A 143 19.71 3.89 5.57
C LYS A 143 19.19 4.97 4.60
N PRO A 144 18.82 6.16 5.08
CA PRO A 144 18.36 7.26 4.23
C PRO A 144 19.30 7.58 3.05
N GLU A 145 20.61 7.60 3.28
CA GLU A 145 21.62 7.87 2.27
C GLU A 145 21.75 6.80 1.17
N GLU A 146 21.23 5.59 1.42
CA GLU A 146 21.22 4.50 0.42
C GLU A 146 20.05 4.63 -0.56
N VAL A 147 19.05 5.45 -0.23
CA VAL A 147 17.80 5.59 -1.00
C VAL A 147 17.48 7.03 -1.38
N ALA A 148 18.30 8.00 -0.95
CA ALA A 148 18.04 9.40 -1.24
C ALA A 148 19.30 10.24 -1.40
N SER A 149 19.19 11.28 -2.22
CA SER A 149 20.13 12.40 -2.29
C SER A 149 19.39 13.72 -2.42
N TYR A 150 20.04 14.78 -2.00
CA TYR A 150 19.52 16.14 -2.09
C TYR A 150 20.63 17.08 -2.56
N LYS A 151 20.31 18.02 -3.44
CA LYS A 151 21.27 19.02 -3.92
C LYS A 151 21.42 20.12 -2.88
N GLY A 152 22.57 20.17 -2.23
CA GLY A 152 22.83 21.06 -1.11
C GLY A 152 22.38 20.47 0.22
N GLU A 153 22.04 21.32 1.18
CA GLU A 153 21.56 20.88 2.48
C GLU A 153 20.08 20.45 2.40
N ALA A 154 19.79 19.21 2.80
CA ALA A 154 18.43 18.69 2.78
C ALA A 154 17.55 19.39 3.84
N PRO A 155 16.40 19.97 3.47
CA PRO A 155 15.46 20.54 4.42
C PRO A 155 14.77 19.43 5.23
N ASP A 156 14.26 19.77 6.41
CA ASP A 156 13.68 18.80 7.33
C ASP A 156 12.45 18.08 6.78
N TRP A 157 11.65 18.75 5.94
CA TRP A 157 10.51 18.11 5.28
C TRP A 157 10.98 16.99 4.34
N PHE A 158 12.11 17.16 3.65
CA PHE A 158 12.65 16.14 2.75
C PHE A 158 13.15 14.94 3.55
N LYS A 159 13.89 15.19 4.64
CA LYS A 159 14.37 14.12 5.56
C LYS A 159 13.20 13.29 6.10
N LYS A 160 12.14 13.95 6.58
CA LYS A 160 10.90 13.29 7.07
C LYS A 160 10.19 12.51 5.96
N GLY A 161 10.20 13.02 4.73
CA GLY A 161 9.69 12.30 3.56
C GLY A 161 10.48 11.02 3.28
N VAL A 162 11.81 11.07 3.34
CA VAL A 162 12.69 9.90 3.14
C VAL A 162 12.49 8.87 4.26
N GLU A 163 12.43 9.32 5.52
CA GLU A 163 12.14 8.45 6.67
C GLU A 163 10.78 7.75 6.52
N ALA A 164 9.75 8.48 6.07
CA ALA A 164 8.45 7.93 5.79
C ALA A 164 8.47 6.92 4.63
N ALA A 165 9.16 7.24 3.54
CA ALA A 165 9.34 6.34 2.41
C ALA A 165 10.01 5.01 2.79
N LEU A 166 10.94 5.01 3.76
CA LEU A 166 11.57 3.80 4.28
C LEU A 166 10.60 2.88 5.07
N LEU A 167 9.46 3.40 5.52
CA LEU A 167 8.39 2.62 6.17
C LEU A 167 7.43 1.99 5.17
N ALA A 168 7.49 2.40 3.90
CA ALA A 168 6.66 1.86 2.84
C ALA A 168 6.88 0.35 2.66
N PRO A 169 5.82 -0.47 2.60
CA PRO A 169 5.96 -1.86 2.19
C PRO A 169 6.31 -1.90 0.71
N THR A 170 7.51 -2.37 0.38
CA THR A 170 7.91 -2.64 -1.02
C THR A 170 7.89 -4.14 -1.29
N ALA A 171 7.65 -4.54 -2.54
CA ALA A 171 7.63 -5.95 -2.89
C ALA A 171 8.95 -6.63 -2.46
N ILE A 172 8.81 -7.76 -1.76
CA ILE A 172 9.89 -8.54 -1.13
C ILE A 172 10.86 -7.72 -0.25
N ASN A 173 10.41 -6.57 0.26
CA ASN A 173 11.17 -5.65 1.09
C ASN A 173 12.52 -5.20 0.47
N LYS A 174 12.57 -5.05 -0.86
CA LYS A 174 13.80 -4.65 -1.55
C LYS A 174 14.17 -3.19 -1.32
N GLN A 175 13.19 -2.32 -1.07
CA GLN A 175 13.37 -0.86 -1.05
C GLN A 175 14.18 -0.39 -2.26
N ALA A 176 13.76 -0.84 -3.45
CA ALA A 176 14.41 -0.56 -4.72
C ALA A 176 13.89 0.75 -5.32
N PHE A 177 13.88 1.80 -4.50
CA PHE A 177 13.52 3.15 -4.88
C PHE A 177 14.70 4.10 -4.62
N TYR A 178 14.72 5.22 -5.32
CA TYR A 178 15.69 6.29 -5.11
C TYR A 178 15.00 7.65 -5.21
N ILE A 179 15.24 8.52 -4.23
CA ILE A 179 14.60 9.82 -4.06
C ILE A 179 15.65 10.92 -4.28
N THR A 180 15.38 11.84 -5.21
CA THR A 180 16.26 12.99 -5.45
C THR A 180 15.49 14.28 -5.20
N GLY A 181 16.10 15.21 -4.46
CA GLY A 181 15.55 16.56 -4.26
C GLY A 181 16.48 17.68 -4.72
N ASP A 182 15.89 18.73 -5.30
CA ASP A 182 16.54 20.00 -5.66
C ASP A 182 15.55 21.15 -5.41
N GLY A 183 15.83 21.99 -4.41
CA GLY A 183 14.87 23.01 -3.95
C GLY A 183 13.55 22.38 -3.53
N ASN A 184 12.43 22.84 -4.11
CA ASN A 184 11.11 22.28 -3.86
C ASN A 184 10.75 21.12 -4.81
N LYS A 185 11.65 20.67 -5.68
CA LYS A 185 11.37 19.60 -6.65
C LYS A 185 11.85 18.26 -6.11
N VAL A 186 10.99 17.25 -6.20
CA VAL A 186 11.32 15.88 -5.81
C VAL A 186 11.02 14.92 -6.95
N LYS A 187 11.92 13.96 -7.17
CA LYS A 187 11.69 12.81 -8.06
C LYS A 187 11.92 11.52 -7.30
N ILE A 188 11.06 10.54 -7.54
CA ILE A 188 11.22 9.18 -7.04
C ILE A 188 11.27 8.26 -8.23
N THR A 189 12.29 7.42 -8.29
CA THR A 189 12.35 6.31 -9.25
C THR A 189 12.29 5.00 -8.49
N CYS A 190 11.67 4.00 -9.11
CA CYS A 190 11.61 2.63 -8.59
C CYS A 190 12.13 1.67 -9.66
N ASN A 191 12.84 0.63 -9.25
CA ASN A 191 13.29 -0.43 -10.14
C ASN A 191 13.11 -1.80 -9.45
N ASN A 192 11.91 -2.35 -9.56
CA ASN A 192 11.57 -3.65 -8.98
C ASN A 192 10.80 -4.55 -9.97
N GLY A 193 11.14 -4.47 -11.26
CA GLY A 193 10.53 -5.28 -12.32
C GLY A 193 9.02 -5.06 -12.40
N ILE A 194 8.25 -6.15 -12.34
CA ILE A 194 6.77 -6.10 -12.44
C ILE A 194 6.09 -5.34 -11.29
N PHE A 195 6.81 -5.04 -10.21
CA PHE A 195 6.27 -4.32 -9.04
C PHE A 195 6.55 -2.81 -9.09
N THR A 196 7.34 -2.34 -10.06
CA THR A 196 7.83 -0.96 -10.12
C THR A 196 6.72 0.07 -9.99
N GLY A 197 5.60 -0.08 -10.73
CA GLY A 197 4.49 0.87 -10.66
C GLY A 197 3.85 0.92 -9.27
N ALA A 198 3.45 -0.24 -8.74
CA ALA A 198 2.85 -0.30 -7.40
C ALA A 198 3.79 0.21 -6.30
N ASP A 199 5.06 -0.22 -6.30
CA ASP A 199 6.05 0.25 -5.33
C ASP A 199 6.25 1.78 -5.43
N LEU A 200 6.28 2.34 -6.64
CA LEU A 200 6.37 3.79 -6.85
C LEU A 200 5.19 4.53 -6.21
N GLY A 201 3.96 4.07 -6.45
CA GLY A 201 2.77 4.67 -5.85
C GLY A 201 2.79 4.60 -4.31
N ILE A 202 3.15 3.45 -3.75
CA ILE A 202 3.22 3.25 -2.29
C ILE A 202 4.26 4.19 -1.69
N VAL A 203 5.44 4.29 -2.29
CA VAL A 203 6.54 5.14 -1.81
C VAL A 203 6.18 6.62 -1.94
N LYS A 204 5.57 7.05 -3.04
CA LYS A 204 5.09 8.45 -3.21
C LYS A 204 4.10 8.83 -2.12
N TYR A 205 3.13 7.97 -1.82
CA TYR A 205 2.14 8.23 -0.76
C TYR A 205 2.81 8.40 0.62
N HIS A 206 3.75 7.52 0.97
CA HIS A 206 4.47 7.61 2.24
C HIS A 206 5.34 8.87 2.31
N PHE A 207 6.08 9.17 1.23
CA PHE A 207 6.89 10.37 1.15
C PHE A 207 6.03 11.63 1.34
N GLU A 208 4.90 11.75 0.65
CA GLU A 208 3.96 12.87 0.80
C GLU A 208 3.47 13.03 2.23
N LEU A 209 3.08 11.94 2.90
CA LEU A 209 2.64 12.00 4.29
C LEU A 209 3.76 12.44 5.24
N GLY A 210 4.99 12.00 5.00
CA GLY A 210 6.16 12.38 5.79
C GLY A 210 6.55 13.85 5.58
N ALA A 211 6.70 14.23 4.31
CA ALA A 211 7.17 15.53 3.88
C ALA A 211 6.14 16.65 4.04
N GLY A 212 4.85 16.35 3.95
CA GLY A 212 3.82 17.37 3.75
C GLY A 212 3.79 17.80 2.28
N ALA A 213 2.69 17.48 1.60
CA ALA A 213 2.53 17.68 0.15
C ALA A 213 2.60 19.16 -0.28
N GLU A 214 2.42 20.10 0.67
CA GLU A 214 2.57 21.54 0.46
C GLU A 214 4.02 22.02 0.34
N ASN A 215 4.99 21.21 0.78
CA ASN A 215 6.40 21.63 0.86
C ASN A 215 7.18 21.37 -0.44
N PHE A 216 6.60 20.64 -1.38
CA PHE A 216 7.31 20.23 -2.58
C PHE A 216 6.37 20.01 -3.77
N GLU A 217 6.97 19.86 -4.94
CA GLU A 217 6.30 19.50 -6.18
C GLU A 217 7.01 18.28 -6.79
N TRP A 218 6.22 17.34 -7.29
CA TRP A 218 6.75 16.25 -8.08
C TRP A 218 7.36 16.77 -9.38
N LEU A 219 8.60 16.39 -9.64
CA LEU A 219 9.19 16.54 -10.96
C LEU A 219 8.41 15.62 -11.92
N LYS A 220 7.78 16.21 -12.94
CA LYS A 220 7.14 15.46 -14.01
C LYS A 220 8.24 14.82 -14.86
N ASP A 221 8.04 13.55 -15.21
CA ASP A 221 8.86 12.87 -16.22
C ASP A 221 8.59 13.42 -17.62
#